data_AF-A0A9P6BR06-F1
#
_entry.id   AF-A0A9P6BR06-F1
#
_cell.length_a   1.000
_cell.length_b   1.000
_cell.length_c   1.000
_cell.angle_alpha   90.00
_cell.angle_beta   90.00
_cell.angle_gamma   90.00
#
_symmetry.space_group_name_H-M   'P 1'
#
loop_
_entity.id
_entity.type
_entity.pdbx_description
1 polymer ?
#
loop_
_entity_poly.entity_id
_entity_poly.type
_entity_poly.pdbx_seq_one_letter_code
_entity_poly.pdbx_strand_id
1 'polypeptide(L)'
;MGWAPMEPDYDTCGMTNWVGSFDPIMFIYFMLATVIIPYPCYIFVATVFNWEHRAKRPARHYQDILNATSYGVILFIFGNYAQTLNWITILAFWITWPSYSLIAELDFAKTSLPNFKSWPFAMYALFFGATAVVLVFAGYHIYLGIILNRTVPGFIGYYLLALLIPVVLTLIGYACLKQQNNDLFSLSKVYNYMLYLQWKWTTRVARRKAAKQRQLDAAKQRTPTIDPPAQQSVDASAQQEGTVVIPVDEQQSSNHVSRSGSHDNLVITASNTNTISYMNNPTTANAVISAESSSTSALANIDSEISVPPYQPYVWSASVPGYFHPHHWQLFYTLAFFTRFDHWVSRVGAGIVIGAYMQGIMAYGYDYLIEE
;
A
#
# COMPACT_ATOMS: atom_id res chain seq x y z
N MET A 1 -37.54 -8.32 -21.91
CA MET A 1 -37.19 -8.67 -20.52
C MET A 1 -37.79 -7.60 -19.63
N GLY A 2 -38.96 -7.86 -19.05
CA GLY A 2 -39.64 -6.91 -18.17
C GLY A 2 -38.94 -6.88 -16.81
N TRP A 3 -38.17 -5.84 -16.55
CA TRP A 3 -37.77 -5.47 -15.20
C TRP A 3 -39.02 -4.98 -14.49
N ALA A 4 -39.70 -5.86 -13.74
CA ALA A 4 -40.62 -5.39 -12.70
C ALA A 4 -39.73 -4.84 -11.58
N PRO A 5 -39.77 -3.53 -11.27
CA PRO A 5 -39.08 -3.03 -10.09
C PRO A 5 -39.61 -3.81 -8.89
N MET A 6 -38.71 -4.43 -8.11
CA MET A 6 -39.09 -4.89 -6.77
C MET A 6 -39.69 -3.67 -6.08
N GLU A 7 -40.97 -3.74 -5.74
CA GLU A 7 -41.56 -2.72 -4.88
C GLU A 7 -40.68 -2.68 -3.63
N PRO A 8 -40.13 -1.50 -3.26
CA PRO A 8 -39.33 -1.38 -2.06
C PRO A 8 -40.19 -1.84 -0.89
N ASP A 9 -39.78 -2.94 -0.25
CA ASP A 9 -40.37 -3.41 0.98
C ASP A 9 -40.01 -2.38 2.07
N TYR A 10 -40.91 -1.42 2.26
CA TYR A 10 -40.76 -0.37 3.27
C TYR A 10 -40.90 -0.91 4.70
N ASP A 11 -41.48 -2.11 4.87
CA ASP A 11 -41.70 -2.73 6.18
C ASP A 11 -40.41 -3.34 6.74
N THR A 12 -39.48 -3.71 5.86
CA THR A 12 -38.10 -4.05 6.22
C THR A 12 -37.17 -2.94 5.75
N CYS A 13 -37.11 -1.82 6.49
CA CYS A 13 -36.08 -0.79 6.28
C CYS A 13 -34.66 -1.38 6.43
N GLY A 14 -34.16 -2.07 5.40
CA GLY A 14 -32.80 -2.30 4.93
C GLY A 14 -31.71 -2.75 5.89
N MET A 15 -31.97 -2.93 7.19
CA MET A 15 -30.91 -3.09 8.18
C MET A 15 -30.51 -4.54 8.45
N THR A 16 -31.31 -5.53 8.05
CA THR A 16 -31.00 -6.94 8.35
C THR A 16 -30.00 -7.58 7.39
N ASN A 17 -29.76 -6.97 6.21
CA ASN A 17 -28.86 -7.52 5.20
C ASN A 17 -27.86 -6.47 4.69
N TRP A 18 -27.05 -5.87 5.56
CA TRP A 18 -25.95 -5.00 5.10
C TRP A 18 -24.98 -5.74 4.18
N VAL A 19 -24.88 -7.06 4.30
CA VAL A 19 -24.13 -7.96 3.38
C VAL A 19 -24.97 -8.41 2.16
N GLY A 20 -26.30 -8.28 2.20
CA GLY A 20 -27.19 -8.51 1.06
C GLY A 20 -27.36 -7.30 0.13
N SER A 21 -26.54 -6.27 0.31
CA SER A 21 -26.47 -5.07 -0.54
C SER A 21 -25.63 -5.27 -1.81
N PHE A 22 -25.08 -6.48 -2.03
CA PHE A 22 -24.28 -6.78 -3.22
C PHE A 22 -25.12 -7.52 -4.27
N ASP A 23 -25.63 -6.79 -5.25
CA ASP A 23 -26.18 -7.37 -6.47
C ASP A 23 -25.05 -7.48 -7.51
N PRO A 24 -24.63 -8.70 -7.91
CA PRO A 24 -23.51 -8.89 -8.83
C PRO A 24 -23.78 -8.34 -10.23
N ILE A 25 -25.04 -8.34 -10.69
CA ILE A 25 -25.41 -7.82 -12.00
C ILE A 25 -25.31 -6.29 -11.98
N MET A 26 -25.88 -5.65 -10.96
CA MET A 26 -25.77 -4.20 -10.78
C MET A 26 -24.32 -3.77 -10.57
N PHE A 27 -23.52 -4.59 -9.89
CA PHE A 27 -22.08 -4.35 -9.75
C PHE A 27 -21.36 -4.40 -11.10
N ILE A 28 -21.64 -5.39 -11.94
CA ILE A 28 -21.07 -5.46 -13.30
C ILE A 28 -21.46 -4.22 -14.10
N TYR A 29 -22.73 -3.79 -14.07
CA TYR A 29 -23.16 -2.56 -14.74
C TYR A 29 -22.47 -1.32 -14.19
N PHE A 30 -22.36 -1.20 -12.87
CA PHE A 30 -21.62 -0.12 -12.22
C PHE A 30 -20.18 -0.05 -12.72
N MET A 31 -19.47 -1.17 -12.70
CA MET A 31 -18.06 -1.25 -13.09
C MET A 31 -17.86 -0.96 -14.58
N LEU A 32 -18.71 -1.51 -15.44
CA LEU A 32 -18.67 -1.23 -16.87
C LEU A 32 -18.94 0.26 -17.15
N ALA A 33 -20.00 0.82 -16.56
CA ALA A 33 -20.45 2.17 -16.84
C ALA A 33 -19.54 3.26 -16.26
N THR A 34 -18.85 3.00 -15.14
CA THR A 34 -18.09 4.03 -14.40
C THR A 34 -16.57 3.83 -14.44
N VAL A 35 -16.07 2.61 -14.67
CA VAL A 35 -14.63 2.32 -14.64
C VAL A 35 -14.12 1.78 -15.97
N ILE A 36 -14.62 0.60 -16.40
CA ILE A 36 -14.01 -0.17 -17.48
C ILE A 36 -14.19 0.49 -18.85
N ILE A 37 -15.36 1.05 -19.16
CA ILE A 37 -15.60 1.74 -20.44
C ILE A 37 -15.08 3.19 -20.41
N PRO A 38 -15.32 4.01 -19.37
CA PRO A 38 -14.87 5.40 -19.35
C PRO A 38 -13.35 5.55 -19.43
N TYR A 39 -12.58 4.64 -18.82
CA TYR A 39 -11.12 4.73 -18.79
C TYR A 39 -10.47 4.75 -20.19
N PRO A 40 -10.67 3.74 -21.06
CA PRO A 40 -10.16 3.79 -22.43
C PRO A 40 -10.82 4.91 -23.26
N CYS A 41 -12.11 5.22 -23.03
CA CYS A 41 -12.76 6.36 -23.68
C CYS A 41 -12.04 7.68 -23.37
N TYR A 42 -11.63 7.90 -22.12
CA TYR A 42 -10.88 9.10 -21.75
C TYR A 42 -9.53 9.18 -22.41
N ILE A 43 -8.75 8.09 -22.43
CA ILE A 43 -7.45 8.09 -23.10
C ILE A 43 -7.64 8.46 -24.57
N PHE A 44 -8.62 7.86 -25.24
CA PHE A 44 -8.91 8.16 -26.64
C PHE A 44 -9.29 9.63 -26.85
N VAL A 45 -10.28 10.13 -26.09
CA VAL A 45 -10.76 11.51 -26.19
C VAL A 45 -9.65 12.50 -25.86
N ALA A 46 -8.94 12.33 -24.74
CA ALA A 46 -7.84 13.19 -24.33
C ALA A 46 -6.71 13.22 -25.37
N THR A 47 -6.43 12.09 -26.03
CA THR A 47 -5.45 12.04 -27.13
C THR A 47 -5.94 12.78 -28.37
N VAL A 48 -7.20 12.57 -28.79
CA VAL A 48 -7.77 13.19 -29.99
C VAL A 48 -7.88 14.71 -29.84
N PHE A 49 -8.31 15.19 -28.67
CA PHE A 49 -8.48 16.62 -28.39
C PHE A 49 -7.25 17.28 -27.75
N ASN A 50 -6.16 16.53 -27.57
CA ASN A 50 -4.93 16.99 -26.92
C ASN A 50 -5.19 17.65 -25.55
N TRP A 51 -6.06 17.03 -24.75
CA TRP A 51 -6.32 17.45 -23.37
C TRP A 51 -5.09 17.21 -22.50
N GLU A 52 -4.91 18.06 -21.50
CA GLU A 52 -3.85 17.93 -20.50
C GLU A 52 -4.08 16.65 -19.68
N HIS A 53 -3.11 15.74 -19.75
CA HIS A 53 -3.11 14.51 -18.96
C HIS A 53 -1.67 14.02 -18.78
N ARG A 54 -1.45 13.22 -17.73
CA ARG A 54 -0.15 12.60 -17.49
C ARG A 54 0.07 11.48 -18.49
N ALA A 55 1.17 11.53 -19.24
CA ALA A 55 1.61 10.41 -20.05
C ALA A 55 1.93 9.21 -19.15
N LYS A 56 1.26 8.09 -19.37
CA LYS A 56 1.36 6.88 -18.53
C LYS A 56 1.82 5.69 -19.38
N ARG A 57 2.67 4.85 -18.77
CA ARG A 57 3.04 3.55 -19.38
C ARG A 57 1.87 2.57 -19.26
N PRO A 58 1.75 1.54 -20.13
CA PRO A 58 0.68 0.54 -20.03
C PRO A 58 0.55 -0.11 -18.64
N ALA A 59 1.67 -0.41 -17.97
CA ALA A 59 1.67 -0.94 -16.60
C ALA A 59 1.01 0.02 -15.60
N ARG A 60 1.20 1.34 -15.78
CA ARG A 60 0.58 2.36 -14.92
C ARG A 60 -0.92 2.48 -15.18
N HIS A 61 -1.35 2.42 -16.44
CA HIS A 61 -2.77 2.36 -16.78
C HIS A 61 -3.46 1.14 -16.16
N TYR A 62 -2.82 -0.03 -16.23
CA TYR A 62 -3.32 -1.24 -15.59
C TYR A 62 -3.47 -1.07 -14.07
N GLN A 63 -2.46 -0.50 -13.42
CA GLN A 63 -2.51 -0.21 -11.98
C GLN A 63 -3.62 0.77 -11.61
N ASP A 64 -3.83 1.82 -12.40
CA ASP A 64 -4.92 2.77 -12.18
C ASP A 64 -6.29 2.09 -12.31
N ILE A 65 -6.49 1.21 -13.29
CA ILE A 65 -7.74 0.45 -13.47
C ILE A 65 -7.97 -0.50 -12.29
N LEU A 66 -6.93 -1.20 -11.81
CA LEU A 66 -7.05 -2.07 -10.64
C LEU A 66 -7.43 -1.28 -9.39
N ASN A 67 -6.76 -0.15 -9.13
CA ASN A 67 -7.09 0.70 -8.01
C ASN A 67 -8.51 1.26 -8.14
N ALA A 68 -8.89 1.78 -9.31
CA ALA A 68 -10.25 2.26 -9.58
C ALA A 68 -11.29 1.16 -9.38
N THR A 69 -10.96 -0.08 -9.73
CA THR A 69 -11.80 -1.24 -9.47
C THR A 69 -11.94 -1.52 -7.98
N SER A 70 -10.85 -1.51 -7.22
CA SER A 70 -10.87 -1.68 -5.76
C SER A 70 -11.70 -0.60 -5.06
N TYR A 71 -11.53 0.67 -5.44
CA TYR A 71 -12.36 1.76 -4.91
C TYR A 71 -13.80 1.67 -5.41
N GLY A 72 -14.03 1.20 -6.64
CA GLY A 72 -15.35 0.94 -7.19
C GLY A 72 -16.12 -0.09 -6.38
N VAL A 73 -15.45 -1.16 -5.89
CA VAL A 73 -16.05 -2.14 -4.98
C VAL A 73 -16.48 -1.49 -3.66
N ILE A 74 -15.60 -0.69 -3.06
CA ILE A 74 -15.89 0.03 -1.80
C ILE A 74 -17.07 0.98 -2.01
N LEU A 75 -17.04 1.78 -3.08
CA LEU A 75 -18.12 2.69 -3.44
C LEU A 75 -19.41 1.93 -3.70
N PHE A 76 -19.40 0.83 -4.43
CA PHE A 76 -20.59 0.04 -4.74
C PHE A 76 -21.28 -0.49 -3.47
N ILE A 77 -20.51 -1.18 -2.64
CA ILE A 77 -21.00 -1.82 -1.40
C ILE A 77 -21.44 -0.76 -0.41
N PHE A 78 -20.53 0.12 0.01
CA PHE A 78 -20.85 1.10 1.04
C PHE A 78 -21.76 2.19 0.53
N GLY A 79 -21.80 2.43 -0.78
CA GLY A 79 -22.68 3.38 -1.47
C GLY A 79 -24.10 2.92 -1.66
N ASN A 80 -24.41 1.64 -1.39
CA ASN A 80 -25.70 1.03 -1.69
C ASN A 80 -26.09 1.23 -3.17
N TYR A 81 -25.13 1.09 -4.08
CA TYR A 81 -25.39 1.25 -5.52
C TYR A 81 -26.16 0.08 -6.11
N ALA A 82 -26.31 -1.05 -5.41
CA ALA A 82 -27.26 -2.07 -5.80
C ALA A 82 -28.71 -1.52 -5.87
N GLN A 83 -29.07 -0.57 -5.00
CA GLN A 83 -30.40 0.03 -4.97
C GLN A 83 -30.46 1.43 -5.62
N THR A 84 -29.39 2.21 -5.46
CA THR A 84 -29.39 3.62 -5.87
C THR A 84 -28.85 3.87 -7.27
N LEU A 85 -28.14 2.89 -7.88
CA LEU A 85 -27.66 3.04 -9.26
C LEU A 85 -28.84 2.93 -10.22
N ASN A 86 -28.98 3.93 -11.08
CA ASN A 86 -29.92 3.89 -12.18
C ASN A 86 -29.37 4.67 -13.39
N TRP A 87 -30.17 4.75 -14.45
CA TRP A 87 -29.80 5.47 -15.67
C TRP A 87 -29.52 6.97 -15.44
N ILE A 88 -30.15 7.61 -14.44
CA ILE A 88 -29.91 9.04 -14.11
C ILE A 88 -28.50 9.21 -13.58
N THR A 89 -28.09 8.36 -12.63
CA THR A 89 -26.71 8.36 -12.10
C THR A 89 -25.69 8.16 -13.22
N ILE A 90 -25.94 7.18 -14.10
CA ILE A 90 -25.06 6.88 -15.25
C ILE A 90 -25.01 8.06 -16.21
N LEU A 91 -26.14 8.66 -16.57
CA LEU A 91 -26.18 9.82 -17.46
C LEU A 91 -25.45 11.02 -16.87
N ALA A 92 -25.70 11.33 -15.59
CA ALA A 92 -25.02 12.42 -14.88
C ALA A 92 -23.50 12.19 -14.83
N PHE A 93 -23.06 10.95 -14.62
CA PHE A 93 -21.65 10.57 -14.71
C PHE A 93 -21.05 10.88 -16.10
N TRP A 94 -21.70 10.40 -17.18
CA TRP A 94 -21.21 10.57 -18.56
C TRP A 94 -21.25 12.02 -19.05
N ILE A 95 -22.10 12.87 -18.47
CA ILE A 95 -22.07 14.32 -18.72
C ILE A 95 -20.95 14.99 -17.91
N THR A 96 -20.82 14.63 -16.63
CA THR A 96 -19.91 15.32 -15.71
C THR A 96 -18.46 15.07 -16.07
N TRP A 97 -18.10 13.81 -16.34
CA TRP A 97 -16.71 13.44 -16.63
C TRP A 97 -16.07 14.29 -17.77
N PRO A 98 -16.66 14.42 -18.97
CA PRO A 98 -16.10 15.27 -20.03
C PRO A 98 -16.25 16.75 -19.70
N SER A 99 -17.36 17.18 -19.07
CA SER A 99 -17.56 18.59 -18.69
C SER A 99 -16.48 19.06 -17.72
N TYR A 100 -16.12 18.23 -16.74
CA TYR A 100 -15.06 18.52 -15.79
C TYR A 100 -13.69 18.58 -16.46
N SER A 101 -13.44 17.71 -17.46
CA SER A 101 -12.23 17.77 -18.29
C SER A 101 -12.16 19.09 -19.08
N LEU A 102 -13.28 19.52 -19.70
CA LEU A 102 -13.34 20.79 -20.43
C LEU A 102 -13.12 22.01 -19.53
N ILE A 103 -13.59 21.97 -18.27
CA ILE A 103 -13.32 23.02 -17.29
C ILE A 103 -11.82 23.08 -16.97
N ALA A 104 -11.17 21.92 -16.81
CA ALA A 104 -9.73 21.85 -16.58
C ALA A 104 -8.91 22.35 -17.78
N GLU A 105 -9.48 22.31 -19.00
CA GLU A 105 -8.81 22.82 -20.20
C GLU A 105 -8.79 24.35 -20.32
N LEU A 106 -9.56 25.07 -19.50
CA LEU A 106 -9.63 26.54 -19.55
C LEU A 106 -8.29 27.16 -19.09
N ASP A 107 -7.77 28.13 -19.82
CA ASP A 107 -6.45 28.74 -19.54
C ASP A 107 -6.31 29.27 -18.10
N PHE A 108 -7.39 29.84 -17.54
CA PHE A 108 -7.38 30.35 -16.17
C PHE A 108 -7.46 29.24 -15.10
N ALA A 109 -7.92 28.04 -15.48
CA ALA A 109 -8.00 26.86 -14.62
C ALA A 109 -6.71 26.02 -14.67
N LYS A 110 -5.92 26.13 -15.74
CA LYS A 110 -4.57 25.53 -15.91
C LYS A 110 -3.48 26.22 -15.10
N THR A 111 -3.76 26.55 -13.86
CA THR A 111 -2.80 27.27 -13.02
C THR A 111 -2.61 26.53 -11.69
N SER A 112 -1.42 25.96 -11.50
CA SER A 112 -0.96 25.43 -10.22
C SER A 112 -0.58 26.59 -9.30
N LEU A 113 -1.53 27.46 -8.96
CA LEU A 113 -1.22 28.67 -8.19
C LEU A 113 -1.00 28.31 -6.73
N PRO A 114 0.21 28.51 -6.18
CA PRO A 114 0.53 28.11 -4.81
C PRO A 114 -0.25 28.90 -3.76
N ASN A 115 -0.87 30.03 -4.15
CA ASN A 115 -1.65 30.87 -3.27
C ASN A 115 -2.98 31.27 -3.92
N PHE A 116 -4.09 31.04 -3.22
CA PHE A 116 -5.42 31.48 -3.67
C PHE A 116 -5.50 33.00 -3.89
N LYS A 117 -4.62 33.80 -3.26
CA LYS A 117 -4.57 35.26 -3.43
C LYS A 117 -4.17 35.73 -4.83
N SER A 118 -3.48 34.88 -5.61
CA SER A 118 -3.04 35.21 -6.96
C SER A 118 -3.97 34.69 -8.05
N TRP A 119 -5.15 34.16 -7.68
CA TRP A 119 -6.09 33.60 -8.65
C TRP A 119 -6.70 34.71 -9.53
N PRO A 120 -6.84 34.48 -10.85
CA PRO A 120 -7.61 35.39 -11.69
C PRO A 120 -9.09 35.38 -11.28
N PHE A 121 -9.82 36.45 -11.57
CA PHE A 121 -11.24 36.58 -11.24
C PHE A 121 -12.08 35.38 -11.73
N ALA A 122 -11.80 34.87 -12.94
CA ALA A 122 -12.49 33.72 -13.51
C ALA A 122 -12.35 32.45 -12.65
N MET A 123 -11.17 32.24 -12.03
CA MET A 123 -10.94 31.10 -11.13
C MET A 123 -11.72 31.25 -9.82
N TYR A 124 -11.80 32.46 -9.25
CA TYR A 124 -12.68 32.71 -8.11
C TYR A 124 -14.15 32.46 -8.46
N ALA A 125 -14.61 32.95 -9.60
CA ALA A 125 -15.99 32.75 -10.05
C ALA A 125 -16.31 31.26 -10.23
N LEU A 126 -15.40 30.50 -10.85
CA LEU A 126 -15.52 29.05 -10.99
C LEU A 126 -15.58 28.36 -9.63
N PHE A 127 -14.66 28.70 -8.71
CA PHE A 127 -14.59 28.10 -7.38
C PHE A 127 -15.83 28.42 -6.54
N PHE A 128 -16.26 29.68 -6.47
CA PHE A 128 -17.47 30.07 -5.75
C PHE A 128 -18.73 29.46 -6.37
N GLY A 129 -18.82 29.37 -7.70
CA GLY A 129 -19.91 28.69 -8.38
C GLY A 129 -19.98 27.21 -8.00
N ALA A 130 -18.85 26.50 -8.09
CA ALA A 130 -18.76 25.10 -7.69
C ALA A 130 -19.11 24.90 -6.21
N THR A 131 -18.59 25.77 -5.33
CA THR A 131 -18.88 25.75 -3.89
C THR A 131 -20.37 25.96 -3.61
N ALA A 132 -21.00 26.93 -4.28
CA ALA A 132 -22.43 27.19 -4.12
C ALA A 132 -23.28 25.98 -4.55
N VAL A 133 -22.94 25.34 -5.67
CA VAL A 133 -23.61 24.10 -6.13
C VAL A 133 -23.47 23.00 -5.07
N VAL A 134 -22.26 22.76 -4.57
CA VAL A 134 -22.03 21.75 -3.52
C VAL A 134 -22.84 22.07 -2.25
N LEU A 135 -22.92 23.33 -1.82
CA LEU A 135 -23.71 23.73 -0.66
C LEU A 135 -25.21 23.54 -0.87
N VAL A 136 -25.74 23.81 -2.07
CA VAL A 136 -27.15 23.54 -2.41
C VAL A 136 -27.44 22.03 -2.35
N PHE A 137 -26.57 21.21 -2.95
CA PHE A 137 -26.68 19.76 -2.86
C PHE A 137 -26.62 19.30 -1.40
N ALA A 138 -25.64 19.77 -0.62
CA ALA A 138 -25.49 19.41 0.78
C ALA A 138 -26.73 19.79 1.60
N GLY A 139 -27.25 21.00 1.45
CA GLY A 139 -28.48 21.46 2.12
C GLY A 139 -29.69 20.60 1.77
N TYR A 140 -29.85 20.25 0.49
CA TYR A 140 -30.92 19.36 0.05
C TYR A 140 -30.80 17.94 0.62
N HIS A 141 -29.58 17.40 0.69
CA HIS A 141 -29.35 16.07 1.25
C HIS A 141 -29.54 16.04 2.77
N ILE A 142 -29.20 17.11 3.48
CA ILE A 142 -29.55 17.28 4.89
C ILE A 142 -31.07 17.29 5.07
N TYR A 143 -31.81 17.98 4.19
CA TYR A 143 -33.27 17.95 4.19
C TYR A 143 -33.83 16.53 3.99
N LEU A 144 -33.30 15.76 3.03
CA LEU A 144 -33.67 14.35 2.87
C LEU A 144 -33.33 13.52 4.11
N GLY A 145 -32.18 13.78 4.75
CA GLY A 145 -31.80 13.16 6.01
C GLY A 145 -32.75 13.48 7.15
N ILE A 146 -33.29 14.69 7.22
CA ILE A 146 -34.32 15.08 8.20
C ILE A 146 -35.63 14.32 7.96
N ILE A 147 -36.03 14.14 6.70
CA ILE A 147 -37.21 13.32 6.36
C ILE A 147 -36.99 11.88 6.80
N LEU A 148 -35.85 11.28 6.44
CA LEU A 148 -35.52 9.90 6.79
C LEU A 148 -35.38 9.70 8.31
N ASN A 149 -34.93 10.72 9.04
CA ASN A 149 -34.84 10.67 10.48
C ASN A 149 -36.21 10.51 11.18
N ARG A 150 -37.32 10.81 10.49
CA ARG A 150 -38.68 10.56 11.01
C ARG A 150 -39.01 9.07 11.05
N THR A 151 -38.48 8.29 10.10
CA THR A 151 -38.70 6.83 10.03
C THR A 151 -37.57 6.06 10.73
N VAL A 152 -36.35 6.61 10.74
CA VAL A 152 -35.16 6.04 11.38
C VAL A 152 -34.60 7.03 12.42
N PRO A 153 -35.09 7.00 13.67
CA PRO A 153 -34.65 7.94 14.70
C PRO A 153 -33.13 7.93 14.91
N GLY A 154 -32.51 9.10 14.86
CA GLY A 154 -31.06 9.28 15.03
C GLY A 154 -30.25 9.27 13.73
N PHE A 155 -30.85 8.94 12.58
CA PHE A 155 -30.18 8.93 11.29
C PHE A 155 -29.45 10.24 10.99
N ILE A 156 -30.09 11.39 11.24
CA ILE A 156 -29.48 12.69 10.94
C ILE A 156 -28.21 12.94 11.76
N GLY A 157 -28.14 12.42 12.99
CA GLY A 157 -26.98 12.54 13.85
C GLY A 157 -25.78 11.79 13.27
N TYR A 158 -25.96 10.52 12.91
CA TYR A 158 -24.91 9.71 12.27
C TYR A 158 -24.51 10.26 10.90
N TYR A 159 -25.49 10.73 10.13
CA TYR A 159 -25.29 11.33 8.82
C TYR A 159 -24.40 12.58 8.91
N LEU A 160 -24.72 13.53 9.80
CA LEU A 160 -23.89 14.72 10.00
C LEU A 160 -22.53 14.39 10.62
N LEU A 161 -22.45 13.39 11.51
CA LEU A 161 -21.19 12.96 12.10
C LEU A 161 -20.22 12.41 11.04
N ALA A 162 -20.73 11.75 9.99
CA ALA A 162 -19.90 11.26 8.90
C ALA A 162 -19.19 12.40 8.13
N LEU A 163 -19.71 13.63 8.15
CA LEU A 163 -19.04 14.80 7.55
C LEU A 163 -17.74 15.17 8.30
N LEU A 164 -17.55 14.67 9.52
CA LEU A 164 -16.31 14.86 10.27
C LEU A 164 -15.18 13.94 9.80
N ILE A 165 -15.47 12.89 9.02
CA ILE A 165 -14.45 11.92 8.59
C ILE A 165 -13.29 12.60 7.84
N PRO A 166 -13.51 13.45 6.81
CA PRO A 166 -12.42 14.15 6.15
C PRO A 166 -11.61 15.05 7.09
N VAL A 167 -12.28 15.69 8.05
CA VAL A 167 -11.62 16.54 9.06
C VAL A 167 -10.72 15.68 9.94
N VAL A 168 -11.22 14.56 10.45
CA VAL A 168 -10.46 13.61 11.26
C VAL A 168 -9.27 13.05 10.47
N LEU A 169 -9.47 12.63 9.22
CA LEU A 169 -8.38 12.14 8.36
C LEU A 169 -7.33 13.21 8.07
N THR A 170 -7.75 14.47 7.88
CA THR A 170 -6.84 15.62 7.72
C THR A 170 -6.04 15.87 8.98
N LEU A 171 -6.67 15.82 10.16
CA LEU A 171 -5.99 15.97 11.44
C LEU A 171 -5.00 14.83 11.69
N ILE A 172 -5.37 13.58 11.34
CA ILE A 172 -4.47 12.43 11.39
C ILE A 172 -3.29 12.63 10.44
N GLY A 173 -3.54 13.05 9.19
CA GLY A 173 -2.48 13.34 8.22
C GLY A 173 -1.51 14.42 8.71
N TYR A 174 -2.04 15.50 9.29
CA TYR A 174 -1.24 16.55 9.91
C TYR A 174 -0.45 16.04 11.13
N ALA A 175 -1.06 15.21 11.97
CA ALA A 175 -0.40 14.57 13.10
C ALA A 175 0.74 13.63 12.64
N CYS A 176 0.53 12.85 11.57
CA CYS A 176 1.55 12.03 10.94
C CYS A 176 2.71 12.86 10.38
N LEU A 177 2.41 13.98 9.71
CA LEU A 177 3.43 14.91 9.21
C LEU A 177 4.26 15.49 10.36
N LYS A 178 3.61 15.94 11.43
CA LYS A 178 4.31 16.44 12.63
C LYS A 178 5.08 15.34 13.34
N GLN A 179 4.57 14.12 13.37
CA GLN A 179 5.27 12.97 13.91
C GLN A 179 6.53 12.66 13.10
N GLN A 180 6.47 12.70 11.77
CA GLN A 180 7.62 12.45 10.91
C GLN A 180 8.69 13.53 11.04
N ASN A 181 8.28 14.81 11.06
CA ASN A 181 9.23 15.93 11.06
C ASN A 181 9.77 16.31 12.45
N ASN A 182 8.94 16.18 13.50
CA ASN A 182 9.27 16.67 14.84
C ASN A 182 9.20 15.58 15.92
N ASP A 183 8.88 14.33 15.57
CA ASP A 183 8.64 13.24 16.53
C ASP A 183 7.62 13.63 17.62
N LEU A 184 6.51 14.25 17.21
CA LEU A 184 5.48 14.85 18.08
C LEU A 184 5.04 13.94 19.24
N PHE A 185 4.87 12.64 19.00
CA PHE A 185 4.43 11.64 19.96
C PHE A 185 5.57 10.81 20.54
N SER A 186 6.83 11.16 20.26
CA SER A 186 8.00 10.37 20.65
C SER A 186 7.97 8.91 20.16
N LEU A 187 7.23 8.60 19.09
CA LEU A 187 7.15 7.24 18.54
C LEU A 187 8.50 6.77 17.99
N SER A 188 9.40 7.69 17.62
CA SER A 188 10.78 7.33 17.26
C SER A 188 11.50 6.65 18.42
N LYS A 189 11.27 7.09 19.67
CA LYS A 189 11.89 6.51 20.87
C LYS A 189 11.34 5.13 21.15
N VAL A 190 10.02 4.96 21.02
CA VAL A 190 9.35 3.66 21.18
C VAL A 190 9.86 2.68 20.11
N TYR A 191 9.91 3.10 18.86
CA TYR A 191 10.40 2.29 17.76
C TYR A 191 11.88 1.91 17.94
N ASN A 192 12.73 2.87 18.31
CA ASN A 192 14.14 2.59 18.62
C ASN A 192 14.30 1.63 19.79
N TYR A 193 13.49 1.77 20.83
CA TYR A 193 13.47 0.82 21.94
C TYR A 193 13.08 -0.60 21.49
N MET A 194 12.07 -0.74 20.61
CA MET A 194 11.71 -2.02 20.01
C MET A 194 12.85 -2.61 19.17
N LEU A 195 13.51 -1.81 18.34
CA LEU A 195 14.68 -2.25 17.57
C LEU A 195 15.84 -2.68 18.48
N TYR A 196 16.05 -1.97 19.59
CA TYR A 196 17.06 -2.33 20.58
C TYR A 196 16.73 -3.68 21.24
N LEU A 197 15.48 -3.92 21.61
CA LEU A 197 15.03 -5.21 22.14
C LEU A 197 15.23 -6.35 21.12
N GLN A 198 14.90 -6.10 19.85
CA GLN A 198 15.10 -7.04 18.77
C GLN A 198 16.59 -7.36 18.59
N TRP A 199 17.45 -6.35 18.51
CA TRP A 199 18.92 -6.50 18.43
C TRP A 199 19.47 -7.29 19.63
N LYS A 200 19.01 -6.99 20.84
CA LYS A 200 19.44 -7.71 22.06
C LYS A 200 19.03 -9.18 22.00
N TRP A 201 17.84 -9.48 21.48
CA TRP A 201 17.37 -10.85 21.32
C TRP A 201 18.17 -11.61 20.25
N THR A 202 18.37 -11.03 19.06
CA THR A 202 19.17 -11.66 17.99
C THR A 202 20.61 -11.89 18.44
N THR A 203 21.20 -10.94 19.17
CA THR A 203 22.53 -11.06 19.78
C THR A 203 22.61 -12.24 20.76
N ARG A 204 21.61 -12.39 21.64
CA ARG A 204 21.54 -13.52 22.58
C ARG A 204 21.43 -14.86 21.85
N VAL A 205 20.61 -14.94 20.81
CA VAL A 205 20.44 -16.16 20.00
C VAL A 205 21.75 -16.50 19.28
N ALA A 206 22.41 -15.52 18.66
CA ALA A 206 23.70 -15.70 18.00
C ALA A 206 24.78 -16.22 18.97
N ARG A 207 24.90 -15.59 20.14
CA ARG A 207 25.83 -16.03 21.20
C ARG A 207 25.53 -17.46 21.68
N ARG A 208 24.25 -17.81 21.86
CA ARG A 208 23.87 -19.19 22.23
C ARG A 208 24.21 -20.20 21.15
N LYS A 209 23.98 -19.87 19.88
CA LYS A 209 24.34 -20.74 18.74
C LYS A 209 25.85 -20.95 18.67
N ALA A 210 26.63 -19.89 18.79
CA ALA A 210 28.09 -20.00 18.78
C ALA A 210 28.64 -20.73 20.01
N ALA A 211 28.07 -20.53 21.20
CA ALA A 211 28.44 -21.31 22.38
C ALA A 211 28.16 -22.81 22.19
N LYS A 212 27.01 -23.17 21.59
CA LYS A 212 26.70 -24.56 21.23
C LYS A 212 27.68 -25.11 20.19
N GLN A 213 28.04 -24.32 19.18
CA GLN A 213 29.02 -24.71 18.17
C GLN A 213 30.38 -24.98 18.80
N ARG A 214 30.86 -24.06 19.67
CA ARG A 214 32.10 -24.25 20.45
C ARG A 214 32.06 -25.51 21.31
N GLN A 215 30.93 -25.84 21.93
CA GLN A 215 30.77 -27.09 22.70
C GLN A 215 30.86 -28.33 21.81
N LEU A 216 30.24 -28.32 20.63
CA LEU A 216 30.31 -29.41 19.66
C LEU A 216 31.75 -29.60 19.14
N ASP A 217 32.44 -28.51 18.82
CA ASP A 217 33.81 -28.56 18.33
C ASP A 217 34.79 -29.03 19.42
N ALA A 218 34.60 -28.59 20.67
CA ALA A 218 35.36 -29.09 21.81
C ALA A 218 35.07 -30.59 22.10
N ALA A 219 33.82 -31.04 21.93
CA ALA A 219 33.46 -32.45 22.08
C ALA A 219 34.10 -33.33 21.00
N LYS A 220 34.14 -32.85 19.74
CA LYS A 220 34.86 -33.51 18.65
C LYS A 220 36.34 -33.66 18.94
N GLN A 221 36.99 -32.61 19.48
CA GLN A 221 38.41 -32.67 19.86
C GLN A 221 38.70 -33.63 21.02
N ARG A 222 37.74 -33.84 21.93
CA ARG A 222 37.89 -34.77 23.06
C ARG A 222 37.60 -36.22 22.71
N THR A 223 37.02 -36.49 21.54
CA THR A 223 36.76 -37.87 21.12
C THR A 223 38.12 -38.49 20.79
N PRO A 224 38.63 -39.45 21.60
CA PRO A 224 39.95 -40.00 21.41
C PRO A 224 40.03 -40.57 20.00
N THR A 225 41.09 -40.21 19.27
CA THR A 225 41.41 -40.82 17.98
C THR A 225 41.54 -42.31 18.24
N ILE A 226 40.51 -43.08 17.90
CA ILE A 226 40.61 -44.53 17.84
C ILE A 226 41.60 -44.75 16.71
N ASP A 227 42.81 -45.18 17.06
CA ASP A 227 43.81 -45.55 16.07
C ASP A 227 43.12 -46.47 15.06
N PRO A 228 43.20 -46.17 13.75
CA PRO A 228 42.58 -47.01 12.75
C PRO A 228 43.06 -48.44 13.02
N PRO A 229 42.15 -49.42 13.11
CA PRO A 229 42.55 -50.81 13.31
C PRO A 229 43.57 -51.12 12.21
N ALA A 230 44.73 -51.63 12.64
CA ALA A 230 45.85 -51.93 11.77
C ALA A 230 45.32 -52.57 10.48
N GLN A 231 45.59 -51.92 9.34
CA GLN A 231 45.25 -52.46 8.04
C GLN A 231 45.96 -53.82 7.91
N GLN A 232 45.23 -54.90 8.20
CA GLN A 232 45.63 -56.22 7.77
C GLN A 232 45.57 -56.19 6.25
N SER A 233 46.75 -56.22 5.64
CA SER A 233 46.96 -56.51 4.23
C SER A 233 46.39 -57.90 3.95
N VAL A 234 45.12 -57.97 3.56
CA VAL A 234 44.54 -59.18 2.99
C VAL A 234 44.80 -59.11 1.49
N ASP A 235 45.76 -59.92 1.05
CA ASP A 235 45.94 -60.26 -0.36
C ASP A 235 44.62 -60.79 -0.93
N ALA A 236 44.05 -60.05 -1.89
CA ALA A 236 42.94 -60.53 -2.69
C ALA A 236 43.46 -60.87 -4.09
N SER A 237 43.93 -62.11 -4.22
CA SER A 237 43.95 -62.81 -5.50
C SER A 237 42.54 -63.35 -5.79
N ALA A 238 42.11 -63.20 -7.05
CA ALA A 238 41.04 -63.93 -7.74
C ALA A 238 39.55 -63.61 -7.40
N GLN A 239 38.92 -62.96 -8.39
CA GLN A 239 37.66 -63.31 -9.07
C GLN A 239 36.51 -63.97 -8.27
N GLN A 240 35.33 -63.34 -8.24
CA GLN A 240 34.19 -63.78 -9.07
C GLN A 240 32.96 -62.86 -8.96
N GLU A 241 32.21 -62.83 -10.05
CA GLU A 241 30.95 -62.12 -10.30
C GLU A 241 29.83 -62.47 -9.32
N GLY A 242 28.92 -61.51 -9.09
CA GLY A 242 27.71 -61.74 -8.31
C GLY A 242 26.85 -60.50 -8.11
N THR A 243 26.19 -60.06 -9.18
CA THR A 243 25.13 -59.05 -9.14
C THR A 243 23.97 -59.54 -8.26
N VAL A 244 23.70 -58.86 -7.14
CA VAL A 244 22.44 -59.00 -6.39
C VAL A 244 21.85 -57.62 -6.14
N VAL A 245 20.78 -57.34 -6.86
CA VAL A 245 19.86 -56.21 -6.72
C VAL A 245 18.86 -56.54 -5.63
N ILE A 246 18.79 -55.76 -4.54
CA ILE A 246 17.66 -55.74 -3.57
C ILE A 246 17.46 -54.29 -3.07
N PRO A 247 16.21 -53.84 -2.89
CA PRO A 247 15.78 -52.47 -3.17
C PRO A 247 15.84 -51.57 -1.95
N VAL A 248 15.99 -50.26 -2.21
CA VAL A 248 15.72 -49.22 -1.23
C VAL A 248 14.27 -48.79 -1.45
N ASP A 249 13.41 -49.15 -0.50
CA ASP A 249 12.05 -48.64 -0.40
C ASP A 249 12.10 -47.12 -0.18
N GLU A 250 11.79 -46.41 -1.26
CA GLU A 250 11.52 -44.99 -1.29
C GLU A 250 10.14 -44.75 -0.68
N GLN A 251 10.10 -44.53 0.63
CA GLN A 251 8.87 -44.20 1.33
C GLN A 251 8.49 -42.73 1.01
N GLN A 252 7.78 -42.57 -0.10
CA GLN A 252 7.06 -41.36 -0.48
C GLN A 252 5.98 -41.05 0.55
N SER A 253 6.27 -40.12 1.47
CA SER A 253 5.24 -39.39 2.21
C SER A 253 4.72 -38.27 1.31
N SER A 254 3.58 -38.54 0.67
CA SER A 254 2.79 -37.55 -0.07
C SER A 254 2.02 -36.67 0.92
N ASN A 255 2.46 -35.42 1.04
CA ASN A 255 1.59 -34.32 1.48
C ASN A 255 1.83 -33.13 0.55
N HIS A 256 1.18 -33.21 -0.62
CA HIS A 256 1.06 -32.14 -1.59
C HIS A 256 -0.10 -31.23 -1.15
N VAL A 257 0.18 -30.20 -0.34
CA VAL A 257 -0.68 -29.01 -0.26
C VAL A 257 -0.04 -27.97 -1.16
N SER A 258 -0.65 -27.76 -2.32
CA SER A 258 -0.31 -26.69 -3.24
C SER A 258 -0.62 -25.36 -2.58
N ARG A 259 0.41 -24.67 -2.08
CA ARG A 259 0.35 -23.22 -1.81
C ARG A 259 1.39 -22.54 -2.69
N SER A 260 0.90 -22.04 -3.83
CA SER A 260 1.61 -21.08 -4.68
C SER A 260 2.00 -19.87 -3.85
N GLY A 261 3.30 -19.72 -3.61
CA GLY A 261 3.92 -18.57 -2.99
C GLY A 261 5.22 -18.31 -3.74
N SER A 262 5.14 -17.44 -4.75
CA SER A 262 6.29 -16.83 -5.41
C SER A 262 7.10 -16.09 -4.35
N HIS A 263 8.24 -16.68 -3.98
CA HIS A 263 9.31 -15.98 -3.29
C HIS A 263 10.31 -15.57 -4.36
N ASP A 264 10.18 -14.32 -4.81
CA ASP A 264 11.23 -13.65 -5.55
C ASP A 264 12.51 -13.58 -4.71
N ASN A 265 13.60 -14.03 -5.33
CA ASN A 265 14.95 -13.78 -4.87
C ASN A 265 15.20 -12.27 -4.88
N LEU A 266 15.06 -11.65 -3.72
CA LEU A 266 15.44 -10.27 -3.49
C LEU A 266 16.97 -10.22 -3.35
N VAL A 267 17.64 -10.14 -4.50
CA VAL A 267 19.01 -9.65 -4.62
C VAL A 267 18.98 -8.18 -4.24
N ILE A 268 19.22 -7.87 -2.97
CA ILE A 268 19.47 -6.51 -2.50
C ILE A 268 20.88 -6.14 -2.97
N THR A 269 20.98 -5.60 -4.18
CA THR A 269 22.13 -4.77 -4.58
C THR A 269 22.01 -3.46 -3.82
N ALA A 270 22.62 -3.39 -2.63
CA ALA A 270 22.77 -2.15 -1.90
C ALA A 270 23.82 -1.27 -2.61
N SER A 271 23.35 -0.37 -3.47
CA SER A 271 24.13 0.74 -3.99
C SER A 271 24.37 1.75 -2.86
N ASN A 272 25.38 1.49 -2.04
CA ASN A 272 25.90 2.43 -1.05
C ASN A 272 26.98 3.31 -1.72
N THR A 273 26.56 4.37 -2.41
CA THR A 273 27.44 5.49 -2.79
C THR A 273 27.48 6.49 -1.64
N ASN A 274 28.27 6.17 -0.61
CA ASN A 274 28.83 7.16 0.30
C ASN A 274 30.34 7.18 0.10
N THR A 275 30.76 8.02 -0.84
CA THR A 275 32.16 8.32 -1.14
C THR A 275 32.73 9.18 -0.02
N ILE A 276 33.16 8.56 1.08
CA ILE A 276 34.04 9.21 2.05
C ILE A 276 35.46 9.09 1.49
N SER A 277 35.97 10.20 0.95
CA SER A 277 37.36 10.34 0.54
C SER A 277 38.27 10.19 1.76
N TYR A 278 38.97 9.07 1.85
CA TYR A 278 40.16 8.97 2.69
C TYR A 278 41.34 9.54 1.89
N MET A 279 41.87 10.69 2.35
CA MET A 279 43.16 11.18 1.91
C MET A 279 44.24 10.19 2.32
N ASN A 280 45.00 9.75 1.31
CA ASN A 280 46.28 9.07 1.44
C ASN A 280 47.27 9.94 2.21
N ASN A 281 48.04 9.33 3.10
CA ASN A 281 49.38 9.83 3.43
C ASN A 281 50.35 8.63 3.50
N PRO A 282 51.46 8.64 2.75
CA PRO A 282 52.44 7.55 2.71
C PRO A 282 53.59 7.78 3.70
N THR A 283 54.47 6.77 3.77
CA THR A 283 55.76 6.69 4.50
C THR A 283 55.64 6.51 6.02
N THR A 284 56.23 5.48 6.65
CA THR A 284 57.64 5.07 6.56
C THR A 284 57.80 3.58 6.86
N ALA A 285 58.68 2.95 6.08
CA ALA A 285 59.23 1.63 6.34
C ALA A 285 60.18 1.66 7.55
N ASN A 286 60.12 0.63 8.40
CA ASN A 286 61.31 0.04 9.01
C ASN A 286 60.99 -1.38 9.46
N ALA A 287 61.69 -2.32 8.83
CA ALA A 287 61.74 -3.72 9.19
C ALA A 287 62.71 -3.90 10.35
N VAL A 288 62.28 -4.57 11.41
CA VAL A 288 63.17 -5.23 12.38
C VAL A 288 62.64 -6.64 12.57
N ILE A 289 63.47 -7.59 12.18
CA ILE A 289 63.31 -9.02 12.36
C ILE A 289 63.70 -9.35 13.80
N SER A 290 62.75 -9.83 14.58
CA SER A 290 63.02 -10.52 15.84
C SER A 290 62.19 -11.80 15.88
N ALA A 291 62.85 -12.91 15.55
CA ALA A 291 62.33 -14.24 15.78
C ALA A 291 62.62 -14.61 17.24
N GLU A 292 61.59 -14.55 18.08
CA GLU A 292 61.62 -15.16 19.41
C GLU A 292 60.36 -15.99 19.65
N SER A 293 60.65 -17.17 20.21
CA SER A 293 59.77 -18.26 20.55
C SER A 293 58.77 -17.90 21.65
N SER A 294 57.48 -18.14 21.41
CA SER A 294 56.48 -18.29 22.49
C SER A 294 55.28 -19.09 22.00
N SER A 295 55.38 -20.41 22.09
CA SER A 295 54.35 -21.41 21.78
C SER A 295 53.29 -21.58 22.88
N THR A 296 52.85 -20.48 23.50
CA THR A 296 51.84 -20.49 24.59
C THR A 296 50.69 -19.49 24.42
N SER A 297 50.63 -18.73 23.32
CA SER A 297 49.59 -17.71 23.08
C SER A 297 48.47 -18.11 22.11
N ALA A 298 48.44 -19.36 21.62
CA ALA A 298 47.45 -19.82 20.63
C ALA A 298 46.01 -20.02 21.19
N LEU A 299 45.82 -19.94 22.52
CA LEU A 299 44.50 -20.11 23.17
C LEU A 299 43.80 -18.79 23.52
N ALA A 300 44.44 -17.63 23.34
CA ALA A 300 43.88 -16.34 23.76
C ALA A 300 43.12 -15.57 22.67
N ASN A 301 43.07 -16.06 21.42
CA ASN A 301 42.58 -15.27 20.27
C ASN A 301 41.31 -15.81 19.59
N ILE A 302 40.60 -16.77 20.20
CA ILE A 302 39.38 -17.40 19.63
C ILE A 302 38.08 -16.68 20.04
N ASP A 303 38.18 -15.58 20.80
CA ASP A 303 37.00 -14.77 21.14
C ASP A 303 36.59 -13.76 20.05
N SER A 304 37.25 -13.76 18.89
CA SER A 304 37.02 -12.78 17.81
C SER A 304 35.86 -13.09 16.85
N GLU A 305 35.23 -14.26 16.87
CA GLU A 305 34.44 -14.69 15.70
C GLU A 305 32.90 -14.64 15.85
N ILE A 306 32.37 -13.61 16.51
CA ILE A 306 30.98 -13.19 16.27
C ILE A 306 30.94 -11.66 16.22
N SER A 307 31.20 -11.12 15.04
CA SER A 307 30.94 -9.70 14.77
C SER A 307 29.44 -9.49 14.73
N VAL A 308 28.86 -9.13 15.87
CA VAL A 308 27.49 -8.62 15.92
C VAL A 308 27.56 -7.14 15.55
N PRO A 309 26.87 -6.69 14.50
CA PRO A 309 26.89 -5.29 14.14
C PRO A 309 26.40 -4.44 15.33
N PRO A 310 27.02 -3.28 15.58
CA PRO A 310 26.55 -2.38 16.63
C PRO A 310 25.10 -1.97 16.35
N TYR A 311 24.34 -1.78 17.42
CA TYR A 311 22.98 -1.25 17.30
C TYR A 311 23.04 0.14 16.63
N GLN A 312 22.34 0.29 15.52
CA GLN A 312 22.16 1.55 14.82
C GLN A 312 20.73 2.03 15.05
N PRO A 313 20.51 3.14 15.76
CA PRO A 313 19.16 3.67 15.94
C PRO A 313 18.59 4.10 14.59
N TYR A 314 17.31 3.86 14.40
CA TYR A 314 16.56 4.40 13.29
C TYR A 314 16.37 5.90 13.50
N VAL A 315 16.90 6.68 12.56
CA VAL A 315 16.66 8.12 12.46
C VAL A 315 15.62 8.30 11.37
N TRP A 316 14.53 9.00 11.67
CA TRP A 316 13.56 9.41 10.65
C TRP A 316 14.32 10.30 9.66
N SER A 317 14.63 9.75 8.49
CA SER A 317 15.54 10.38 7.55
C SER A 317 14.83 11.52 6.82
N ALA A 318 15.37 12.72 6.98
CA ALA A 318 15.02 13.97 6.32
C ALA A 318 13.67 14.59 6.72
N SER A 319 13.71 15.90 7.01
CA SER A 319 12.52 16.74 7.04
C SER A 319 11.87 16.70 5.66
N VAL A 320 10.70 16.10 5.56
CA VAL A 320 9.94 16.10 4.31
C VAL A 320 9.12 17.39 4.28
N PRO A 321 9.26 18.25 3.25
CA PRO A 321 8.38 19.38 3.08
C PRO A 321 6.95 18.85 2.89
N GLY A 322 6.13 18.98 3.94
CA GLY A 322 4.79 18.43 3.92
C GLY A 322 3.84 19.32 3.14
N TYR A 323 3.55 18.96 1.91
CA TYR A 323 2.38 19.48 1.21
C TYR A 323 1.22 18.52 1.48
N PHE A 324 0.34 18.92 2.40
CA PHE A 324 -0.94 18.22 2.53
C PHE A 324 -1.79 18.57 1.30
N HIS A 325 -1.78 17.68 0.31
CA HIS A 325 -2.66 17.74 -0.84
C HIS A 325 -3.78 16.71 -0.63
N PRO A 326 -4.95 17.11 -0.10
CA PRO A 326 -6.08 16.20 -0.04
C PRO A 326 -6.40 15.81 -1.48
N HIS A 327 -6.16 14.54 -1.80
CA HIS A 327 -6.35 14.10 -3.17
C HIS A 327 -7.83 14.23 -3.51
N HIS A 328 -8.12 14.77 -4.68
CA HIS A 328 -9.49 14.98 -5.17
C HIS A 328 -10.34 13.72 -5.02
N TRP A 329 -9.74 12.54 -5.21
CA TRP A 329 -10.40 11.26 -5.03
C TRP A 329 -10.89 11.00 -3.59
N GLN A 330 -10.18 11.48 -2.56
CA GLN A 330 -10.58 11.35 -1.15
C GLN A 330 -11.80 12.22 -0.84
N LEU A 331 -11.82 13.44 -1.36
CA LEU A 331 -12.95 14.36 -1.21
C LEU A 331 -14.18 13.81 -1.91
N PHE A 332 -14.05 13.39 -3.17
CA PHE A 332 -15.18 12.85 -3.93
C PHE A 332 -15.65 11.49 -3.38
N TYR A 333 -14.76 10.65 -2.86
CA TYR A 333 -15.18 9.43 -2.16
C TYR A 333 -16.09 9.74 -0.98
N THR A 334 -15.73 10.71 -0.15
CA THR A 334 -16.60 11.13 0.95
C THR A 334 -17.89 11.77 0.44
N LEU A 335 -17.86 12.60 -0.60
CA LEU A 335 -19.07 13.22 -1.14
C LEU A 335 -20.05 12.20 -1.74
N ALA A 336 -19.55 11.12 -2.35
CA ALA A 336 -20.38 10.00 -2.82
C ALA A 336 -21.06 9.28 -1.64
N PHE A 337 -20.55 9.47 -0.41
CA PHE A 337 -21.22 9.03 0.79
C PHE A 337 -22.56 9.73 1.04
N PHE A 338 -22.62 11.00 0.68
CA PHE A 338 -23.72 11.87 1.05
C PHE A 338 -24.87 11.87 0.03
N THR A 339 -24.67 11.35 -1.18
CA THR A 339 -25.64 11.43 -2.28
C THR A 339 -26.50 10.17 -2.46
N ARG A 340 -26.96 9.55 -1.37
CA ARG A 340 -27.44 8.14 -1.39
C ARG A 340 -28.90 7.91 -1.04
N PHE A 341 -29.71 8.96 -1.05
CA PHE A 341 -31.16 8.75 -0.96
C PHE A 341 -31.66 8.20 -2.29
N ASP A 342 -32.72 7.39 -2.25
CA ASP A 342 -33.42 6.96 -3.46
C ASP A 342 -34.25 8.10 -4.05
N HIS A 343 -33.55 9.15 -4.49
CA HIS A 343 -34.12 10.38 -5.00
C HIS A 343 -33.31 10.86 -6.20
N TRP A 344 -33.98 11.43 -7.19
CA TRP A 344 -33.33 11.81 -8.45
C TRP A 344 -32.19 12.83 -8.26
N VAL A 345 -32.33 13.79 -7.33
CA VAL A 345 -31.27 14.75 -6.99
C VAL A 345 -30.03 14.05 -6.45
N SER A 346 -30.22 13.04 -5.59
CA SER A 346 -29.12 12.24 -5.05
C SER A 346 -28.43 11.42 -6.13
N ARG A 347 -29.20 10.84 -7.04
CA ARG A 347 -28.68 10.12 -8.22
C ARG A 347 -27.86 11.03 -9.15
N VAL A 348 -28.32 12.25 -9.40
CA VAL A 348 -27.56 13.28 -10.14
C VAL A 348 -26.27 13.63 -9.40
N GLY A 349 -26.36 13.92 -8.09
CA GLY A 349 -25.20 14.24 -7.25
C GLY A 349 -24.17 13.11 -7.24
N ALA A 350 -24.63 11.87 -7.11
CA ALA A 350 -23.79 10.67 -7.15
C ALA A 350 -23.05 10.55 -8.50
N GLY A 351 -23.76 10.74 -9.61
CA GLY A 351 -23.15 10.72 -10.95
C GLY A 351 -22.11 11.82 -11.13
N ILE A 352 -22.39 13.05 -10.66
CA ILE A 352 -21.44 14.17 -10.70
C ILE A 352 -20.17 13.82 -9.93
N VAL A 353 -20.32 13.34 -8.70
CA VAL A 353 -19.20 13.01 -7.82
C VAL A 353 -18.35 11.87 -8.39
N ILE A 354 -18.97 10.79 -8.87
CA ILE A 354 -18.23 9.68 -9.52
C ILE A 354 -17.55 10.17 -10.80
N GLY A 355 -18.20 11.05 -11.56
CA GLY A 355 -17.65 11.60 -12.81
C GLY A 355 -16.39 12.42 -12.58
N ALA A 356 -16.43 13.34 -11.61
CA ALA A 356 -15.27 14.13 -11.22
C ALA A 356 -14.16 13.27 -10.61
N TYR A 357 -14.52 12.29 -9.77
CA TYR A 357 -13.59 11.31 -9.21
C TYR A 357 -12.83 10.53 -10.29
N MET A 358 -13.58 9.93 -11.23
CA MET A 358 -12.99 9.14 -12.30
C MET A 358 -12.17 10.01 -13.25
N GLN A 359 -12.60 11.25 -13.53
CA GLN A 359 -11.82 12.19 -14.33
C GLN A 359 -10.41 12.35 -13.75
N GLY A 360 -10.28 12.60 -12.45
CA GLY A 360 -8.98 12.80 -11.80
C GLY A 360 -8.07 11.57 -11.91
N ILE A 361 -8.63 10.36 -11.73
CA ILE A 361 -7.87 9.11 -11.87
C ILE A 361 -7.42 8.89 -13.31
N MET A 362 -8.30 9.12 -14.28
CA MET A 362 -7.96 8.89 -15.68
C MET A 362 -6.89 9.89 -16.15
N ALA A 363 -7.02 11.17 -15.78
CA ALA A 363 -6.09 12.25 -16.12
C ALA A 363 -4.72 12.09 -15.44
N TYR A 364 -4.71 11.86 -14.12
CA TYR A 364 -3.50 12.00 -13.30
C TYR A 364 -3.07 10.68 -12.63
N GLY A 365 -4.03 9.79 -12.35
CA GLY A 365 -3.79 8.48 -11.73
C GLY A 365 -3.96 8.52 -10.22
N TYR A 366 -3.59 7.42 -9.55
CA TYR A 366 -3.46 7.41 -8.09
C TYR A 366 -2.04 7.80 -7.69
N ASP A 367 -1.81 9.07 -7.42
CA ASP A 367 -0.55 9.49 -6.83
C ASP A 367 -0.43 9.01 -5.38
N TYR A 368 0.80 8.97 -4.89
CA TYR A 368 1.06 8.68 -3.49
C TYR A 368 0.40 9.78 -2.64
N LEU A 369 -0.24 9.40 -1.54
CA LEU A 369 -0.91 10.31 -0.61
C LEU A 369 0.05 11.35 0.00
N ILE A 370 1.34 11.09 -0.11
CA ILE A 370 2.45 11.97 0.23
C ILE A 370 3.25 12.05 -1.06
N GLU A 371 3.23 13.20 -1.73
CA GLU A 371 4.21 13.48 -2.78
C GLU A 371 5.58 13.57 -2.10
N GLU A 372 6.57 12.85 -2.64
CA GLU A 372 7.97 12.87 -2.17
C GLU A 372 8.68 14.18 -2.53
#